data_AF-A0A810Q003-F1
#
_entry.id   AF-A0A810Q003-F1
#
_cell.length_a   1.000
_cell.length_b   1.000
_cell.length_c   1.000
_cell.angle_alpha   90.00
_cell.angle_beta   90.00
_cell.angle_gamma   90.00
#
_symmetry.space_group_name_H-M   'P 1'
#
loop_
_entity.id
_entity.type
_entity.pdbx_description
1 polymer ?
#
loop_
_entity_poly.entity_id
_entity_poly.type
_entity_poly.pdbx_seq_one_letter_code
_entity_poly.pdbx_strand_id
1 'polypeptide(L)' 'MMLYPAMNKLTEYIPNRYMMVNVVARRARQIAEEAEATGQHLDEKPVTLAIHEVAEGKFDAHTIDTEIEED' A
#
# COMPACT_ATOMS: atom_id res chain seq x y z
N MET A 1 -5.19 -13.15 14.50
CA MET A 1 -6.04 -12.16 13.83
C MET A 1 -5.97 -12.45 12.34
N MET A 2 -7.10 -12.67 11.66
CA MET A 2 -7.09 -12.82 10.19
C MET A 2 -6.61 -11.51 9.58
N LEU A 3 -5.81 -11.58 8.50
CA LEU A 3 -5.54 -10.41 7.66
C LEU A 3 -6.90 -9.90 7.13
N TYR A 4 -7.29 -8.69 7.52
CA TYR A 4 -8.36 -7.95 6.88
C TYR A 4 -7.74 -6.74 6.20
N PRO A 5 -8.17 -6.39 4.99
CA PRO A 5 -9.06 -7.13 4.09
C PRO A 5 -8.52 -8.49 3.67
N ALA A 6 -9.42 -9.39 3.27
CA ALA A 6 -9.07 -10.72 2.81
C ALA A 6 -8.28 -10.65 1.49
N MET A 7 -7.31 -11.57 1.32
CA MET A 7 -6.38 -11.56 0.18
C MET A 7 -7.06 -11.57 -1.18
N ASN A 8 -8.24 -12.20 -1.30
CA ASN A 8 -9.00 -12.22 -2.54
C ASN A 8 -9.40 -10.81 -3.01
N LYS A 9 -9.78 -9.91 -2.08
CA LYS A 9 -10.10 -8.52 -2.41
C LYS A 9 -8.89 -7.76 -2.94
N LEU A 10 -7.72 -8.01 -2.37
CA LEU A 10 -6.49 -7.35 -2.83
C LEU A 10 -6.09 -7.84 -4.23
N THR A 11 -6.31 -9.13 -4.52
CA THR A 11 -5.97 -9.69 -5.83
C THR A 11 -6.89 -9.23 -6.96
N GLU A 12 -8.04 -8.62 -6.66
CA GLU A 12 -8.90 -7.99 -7.67
C GLU A 12 -8.20 -6.78 -8.34
N TYR A 13 -7.39 -6.05 -7.58
CA TYR A 13 -6.65 -4.87 -8.06
C TYR A 13 -5.19 -5.18 -8.39
N ILE A 14 -4.58 -6.14 -7.69
CA ILE A 14 -3.18 -6.55 -7.92
C ILE A 14 -3.10 -8.07 -8.01
N PRO A 15 -3.23 -8.65 -9.22
CA PRO A 15 -3.31 -10.11 -9.39
C PRO A 15 -2.05 -10.85 -8.94
N ASN A 16 -0.88 -10.23 -9.10
CA ASN A 16 0.40 -10.82 -8.71
C ASN A 16 0.71 -10.47 -7.24
N ARG A 17 0.75 -11.50 -6.39
CA ARG A 17 1.01 -11.35 -4.95
C ARG A 17 2.40 -10.79 -4.62
N TYR A 18 3.41 -11.05 -5.45
CA TYR A 18 4.75 -10.47 -5.25
C TYR A 18 4.74 -8.98 -5.59
N MET A 19 4.06 -8.60 -6.67
CA MET A 19 3.84 -7.18 -7.00
C MET A 19 3.05 -6.47 -5.91
N MET A 20 2.03 -7.12 -5.34
CA MET A 20 1.24 -6.56 -4.23
C MET A 20 2.11 -6.16 -3.04
N VAL A 21 3.12 -6.98 -2.69
CA VAL A 21 4.05 -6.65 -1.61
C VAL A 21 4.82 -5.37 -1.94
N ASN A 22 5.33 -5.24 -3.16
CA ASN A 22 6.07 -4.04 -3.58
C ASN A 22 5.20 -2.79 -3.58
N VAL A 23 3.97 -2.91 -4.10
CA VAL A 23 3.00 -1.82 -4.18
C VAL A 23 2.59 -1.34 -2.78
N VAL A 24 2.20 -2.28 -1.90
CA VAL A 24 1.83 -1.96 -0.51
C VAL A 24 3.02 -1.37 0.24
N ALA A 25 4.24 -1.89 0.06
CA ALA A 25 5.42 -1.38 0.72
C ALA A 25 5.77 0.06 0.30
N ARG A 26 5.71 0.36 -1.01
CA ARG A 26 5.92 1.74 -1.51
C ARG A 26 4.86 2.68 -0.95
N ARG A 27 3.58 2.29 -1.00
CA ARG A 27 2.49 3.13 -0.50
C ARG A 27 2.59 3.38 1.01
N ALA A 28 2.95 2.36 1.78
CA ALA A 28 3.16 2.49 3.22
C ALA A 28 4.27 3.49 3.57
N ARG A 29 5.35 3.56 2.76
CA ARG A 29 6.40 4.58 2.94
C ARG A 29 5.89 5.98 2.68
N GLN A 30 5.14 6.18 1.58
CA GLN A 30 4.53 7.49 1.28
C GLN A 30 3.63 7.97 2.41
N ILE A 31 2.78 7.09 2.96
CA ILE A 31 1.90 7.42 4.09
C ILE A 31 2.73 7.81 5.33
N ALA A 32 3.82 7.09 5.60
CA ALA A 32 4.69 7.39 6.73
C ALA A 32 5.42 8.72 6.56
N GLU A 33 5.97 8.99 5.37
CA GLU A 33 6.65 10.24 5.02
C GLU A 33 5.69 11.44 5.08
N GLU A 34 4.47 11.29 4.57
CA GLU A 34 3.43 12.34 4.65
C GLU A 34 3.04 12.63 6.10
N ALA A 35 2.85 11.59 6.92
CA ALA A 35 2.55 11.75 8.34
C ALA A 35 3.71 12.43 9.10
N GLU A 36 4.95 12.07 8.80
CA GLU A 36 6.13 12.71 9.38
C GLU A 36 6.24 14.19 8.96
N ALA A 37 6.08 14.48 7.66
CA ALA A 37 6.17 15.84 7.13
C ALA A 37 5.08 16.78 7.66
N THR A 38 3.89 16.23 7.94
CA THR A 38 2.75 16.98 8.50
C THR A 38 2.72 16.99 10.04
N GLY A 39 3.57 16.19 10.68
CA GLY A 39 3.51 15.95 12.13
C GLY A 39 2.25 15.22 12.59
N GLN A 40 1.56 14.52 11.68
CA GLN A 40 0.33 13.79 11.96
C GLN A 40 0.63 12.48 12.69
N HIS A 41 -0.08 12.23 13.79
CA HIS A 41 -0.08 10.91 14.43
C HIS A 41 -1.00 9.94 13.67
N LEU A 42 -0.48 8.76 13.34
CA LEU A 42 -1.26 7.69 12.71
C LEU A 42 -1.71 6.68 13.77
N ASP A 43 -3.03 6.50 13.88
CA ASP A 43 -3.63 5.49 14.78
C ASP A 43 -3.40 4.05 14.28
N GLU A 44 -3.29 3.90 12.96
CA GLU A 44 -3.00 2.63 12.30
C GLU A 44 -1.61 2.62 11.68
N LYS A 45 -1.00 1.43 11.59
CA LYS A 45 0.28 1.29 10.92
C LYS A 45 0.15 1.67 9.44
N PRO A 46 1.13 2.37 8.84
CA PRO A 46 1.09 2.75 7.43
C PRO A 46 0.84 1.58 6.47
N VAL A 47 1.35 0.38 6.80
CA VAL A 47 1.11 -0.83 6.01
C VAL A 47 -0.35 -1.27 6.05
N THR A 48 -1.03 -1.13 7.20
CA THR A 48 -2.46 -1.44 7.33
C THR A 48 -3.27 -0.48 6.46
N LEU A 49 -2.99 0.82 6.56
CA LEU A 49 -3.62 1.85 5.75
C LEU A 49 -3.43 1.60 4.25
N ALA A 50 -2.21 1.28 3.82
CA ALA A 50 -1.92 0.95 2.43
C ALA A 50 -2.70 -0.27 1.92
N ILE A 51 -2.85 -1.33 2.73
CA ILE A 51 -3.65 -2.50 2.37
C ILE A 51 -5.13 -2.11 2.21
N HIS A 52 -5.66 -1.25 3.08
CA HIS A 52 -7.03 -0.75 2.96
C HIS A 52 -7.25 0.04 1.68
N GLU A 53 -6.34 0.95 1.35
CA GLU A 53 -6.45 1.75 0.12
C GLU A 53 -6.42 0.89 -1.15
N VAL A 54 -5.58 -0.16 -1.19
CA VAL A 54 -5.58 -1.14 -2.29
C VAL A 54 -6.92 -1.88 -2.37
N ALA A 55 -7.47 -2.32 -1.24
CA ALA A 55 -8.77 -3.02 -1.24
C ALA A 55 -9.96 -2.10 -1.60
N GLU A 56 -9.82 -0.80 -1.41
CA GLU A 56 -10.77 0.22 -1.86
C GLU A 56 -10.59 0.59 -3.35
N GLY A 57 -9.57 0.06 -4.02
CA GLY A 57 -9.26 0.36 -5.42
C GLY A 57 -8.64 1.73 -5.64
N LYS A 58 -8.12 2.39 -4.59
CA LYS A 58 -7.44 3.69 -4.69
C LYS A 58 -6.05 3.57 -5.34
N PHE A 59 -5.43 2.41 -5.22
CA PHE A 59 -4.13 2.10 -5.82
C PHE A 59 -4.14 0.69 -6.42
N ASP A 60 -3.57 0.57 -7.61
CA ASP A 60 -3.37 -0.69 -8.32
C ASP A 60 -1.92 -0.81 -8.81
N ALA A 61 -1.62 -1.91 -9.52
CA ALA A 61 -0.28 -2.19 -10.05
C ALA A 61 0.19 -1.20 -11.12
N HIS A 62 -0.70 -0.38 -11.69
CA HIS A 62 -0.39 0.57 -12.75
C HIS A 62 -0.24 2.01 -12.23
N THR A 63 -0.86 2.31 -11.10
CA THR A 63 -0.88 3.65 -10.50
C THR A 63 0.32 3.89 -9.58
N ILE A 64 0.91 2.82 -9.04
CA ILE A 64 2.11 2.91 -8.22
C ILE A 64 3.30 2.59 -9.11
N ASP A 65 4.13 3.61 -9.32
CA ASP A 65 5.20 3.62 -10.31
C ASP A 65 6.12 2.37 -10.32
N THR A 66 6.40 1.63 -9.26
CA THR A 66 7.36 0.50 -9.11
C THR A 66 8.74 0.55 -9.81
N GLU A 67 9.02 1.48 -10.71
CA GLU A 67 10.32 1.63 -11.34
C GLU A 67 11.31 2.05 -10.24
N ILE A 68 12.47 1.39 -10.28
CA ILE A 68 13.60 1.72 -9.44
C ILE A 68 14.42 2.66 -10.31
N GLU A 69 14.49 3.93 -9.93
CA GLU A 69 15.47 4.85 -10.52
C GLU A 69 16.85 4.32 -10.12
N GLU A 70 17.61 3.84 -11.10
CA GLU A 70 19.02 3.49 -10.93
C GLU A 70 19.83 4.79 -11.02
N ASP A 71 20.26 5.31 -9.86
CA ASP A 71 21.28 6.36 -9.75
C ASP A 71 22.69 5.83 -10.10
#